data_AF-A0A8I2DE36-F1
#
_entry.id   AF-A0A8I2DE36-F1
#
_cell.length_a   1.000
_cell.length_b   1.000
_cell.length_c   1.000
_cell.angle_alpha   90.00
_cell.angle_beta   90.00
_cell.angle_gamma   90.00
#
_symmetry.space_group_name_H-M   'P 1'
#
loop_
_entity.id
_entity.type
_entity.pdbx_description
1 polymer ?
#
loop_
_entity_poly.entity_id
_entity_poly.type
_entity_poly.pdbx_seq_one_letter_code
_entity_poly.pdbx_strand_id
1 'polypeptide(L)'
;PDKPLIDPTCGSGTFCIEAVMIARKMAPGLRRSFAFEEWNWISDRLIQEVRTEAAKKVDRELELDIMGCDIDARMVEIAKANAQAAGVAGDITFKQMRVQDLRSDKINGVIISNPPYGERLSDDAGVTKLYAEMGQVFAPLKTWSKFILTSDEAFESKYGSQADKKRKLYS
;
A
#
# COMPACT_ATOMS: atom_id res chain seq x y z
N PRO A 1 2.10 -6.18 13.02
CA PRO A 1 3.15 -5.90 11.98
C PRO A 1 3.83 -7.19 11.50
N ASP A 2 3.70 -8.27 12.26
CA ASP A 2 4.02 -9.67 12.01
C ASP A 2 3.27 -10.35 10.85
N LYS A 3 2.24 -9.71 10.28
CA LYS A 3 1.45 -10.29 9.19
C LYS A 3 2.04 -9.92 7.82
N PRO A 4 2.12 -10.87 6.87
CA PRO A 4 2.42 -10.55 5.48
C PRO A 4 1.42 -9.55 4.92
N LEU A 5 1.88 -8.57 4.15
CA LEU A 5 1.04 -7.63 3.42
C LEU A 5 1.37 -7.68 1.93
N ILE A 6 0.33 -7.78 1.10
CA ILE A 6 0.46 -7.74 -0.36
C ILE A 6 -0.46 -6.66 -0.93
N ASP A 7 0.13 -5.77 -1.74
CA ASP A 7 -0.62 -4.92 -2.67
C ASP A 7 -0.47 -5.46 -4.10
N PRO A 8 -1.50 -6.13 -4.65
CA PRO A 8 -1.42 -6.79 -5.95
C PRO A 8 -1.56 -5.84 -7.15
N THR A 9 -1.84 -4.56 -6.90
CA THR A 9 -2.01 -3.50 -7.92
C THR A 9 -1.34 -2.23 -7.42
N CYS A 10 -0.06 -2.34 -7.08
CA CYS A 10 0.59 -1.38 -6.20
C CYS A 10 0.81 0.00 -6.84
N GLY A 11 0.73 0.12 -8.16
CA GLY A 11 1.02 1.37 -8.87
C GLY A 11 2.34 1.96 -8.40
N SER A 12 2.29 3.18 -7.87
CA SER A 12 3.45 3.92 -7.36
C SER A 12 3.94 3.48 -5.98
N GLY A 13 3.42 2.40 -5.42
CA GLY A 13 3.88 1.77 -4.18
C GLY A 13 3.33 2.35 -2.88
N THR A 14 2.32 3.23 -2.95
CA THR A 14 1.86 4.05 -1.81
C THR A 14 1.44 3.20 -0.61
N PHE A 15 0.60 2.17 -0.78
CA PHE A 15 0.18 1.34 0.35
C PHE A 15 1.34 0.60 1.00
N CYS A 16 2.28 0.08 0.21
CA CYS A 16 3.46 -0.61 0.73
C CYS A 16 4.36 0.34 1.55
N ILE A 17 4.61 1.54 1.03
CA ILE A 17 5.43 2.57 1.69
C ILE A 17 4.79 3.00 3.01
N GLU A 18 3.51 3.35 2.99
CA GLU A 18 2.78 3.74 4.19
C GLU A 18 2.70 2.60 5.21
N ALA A 19 2.52 1.35 4.77
CA ALA A 19 2.51 0.19 5.65
C ALA A 19 3.86 0.00 6.38
N VAL A 20 4.99 0.17 5.67
CA VAL A 20 6.31 0.16 6.32
C VAL A 20 6.42 1.31 7.31
N MET A 21 6.06 2.53 6.92
CA MET A 21 6.18 3.71 7.78
C MET A 21 5.37 3.54 9.08
N ILE A 22 4.14 3.01 8.98
CA ILE A 22 3.31 2.67 10.14
C ILE A 22 3.98 1.59 11.00
N ALA A 23 4.44 0.49 10.39
CA ALA A 23 5.03 -0.63 11.13
C ALA A 23 6.33 -0.24 11.85
N ARG A 24 7.18 0.54 11.18
CA ARG A 24 8.43 1.09 11.70
C ARG A 24 8.22 2.23 12.71
N LYS A 25 6.98 2.68 12.95
CA LYS A 25 6.65 3.89 13.74
C LYS A 25 7.38 5.15 13.21
N MET A 26 7.56 5.22 11.90
CA MET A 26 8.19 6.34 11.23
C MET A 26 7.22 7.52 11.14
N ALA A 27 7.61 8.67 11.68
CA ALA A 27 6.79 9.87 11.58
C ALA A 27 6.67 10.31 10.11
N PRO A 28 5.45 10.63 9.62
CA PRO A 28 5.24 11.00 8.21
C PRO A 28 5.96 12.30 7.82
N GLY A 29 6.21 13.19 8.79
CA GLY A 29 6.92 14.44 8.60
C GLY A 29 8.44 14.35 8.65
N LEU A 30 9.02 13.17 8.95
CA LEU A 30 10.43 13.06 9.34
C LEU A 30 11.41 13.57 8.27
N ARG A 31 11.05 13.40 7.00
CA ARG A 31 11.89 13.72 5.83
C ARG A 31 11.41 14.91 5.00
N ARG A 32 10.50 15.73 5.54
CA ARG A 32 10.01 16.96 4.90
C ARG A 32 10.10 18.12 5.88
N SER A 33 10.08 19.34 5.36
CA SER A 33 9.93 20.56 6.15
C SER A 33 8.47 21.00 6.23
N PHE A 34 8.20 21.89 7.19
CA PHE A 34 6.91 22.51 7.40
C PHE A 34 7.06 24.03 7.46
N ALA A 35 6.10 24.78 6.93
CA ALA A 35 6.20 26.24 6.83
C ALA A 35 6.39 26.94 8.19
N PHE A 36 5.86 26.39 9.28
CA PHE A 36 6.03 26.98 10.62
C PHE A 36 7.47 26.91 11.12
N GLU A 37 8.32 26.06 10.53
CA GLU A 37 9.73 25.92 10.92
C GLU A 37 10.55 27.16 10.56
N GLU A 38 10.06 28.01 9.66
CA GLU A 38 10.72 29.25 9.24
C GLU A 38 10.22 30.48 10.03
N TRP A 39 9.27 30.32 10.95
CA TRP A 39 8.74 31.43 11.72
C TRP A 39 9.76 31.90 12.76
N ASN A 40 10.03 33.21 12.79
CA ASN A 40 11.06 33.83 13.65
C ASN A 40 10.84 33.66 15.17
N TRP A 41 9.65 33.26 15.60
CA TRP A 41 9.30 33.01 17.00
C TRP A 41 9.28 31.52 17.37
N ILE A 42 9.55 30.63 16.41
CA ILE A 42 9.75 29.20 16.67
C ILE A 42 11.25 28.94 16.87
N SER A 43 11.57 28.16 17.89
CA SER A 43 12.95 27.82 18.21
C SER A 43 13.47 26.68 17.33
N ASP A 44 14.57 26.91 16.61
CA ASP A 44 15.29 25.87 15.86
C ASP A 44 15.66 24.67 16.74
N ARG A 45 16.01 24.95 18.00
CA ARG A 45 16.34 23.90 18.98
C ARG A 45 15.14 23.00 19.23
N LEU A 46 13.93 23.56 19.39
CA LEU A 46 12.71 22.79 19.61
C LEU A 46 12.41 21.88 18.40
N ILE A 47 12.58 22.39 17.17
CA ILE A 47 12.40 21.62 15.95
C ILE A 47 13.36 20.43 15.91
N GLN A 48 14.65 20.66 16.18
CA GLN A 48 15.66 19.60 16.20
C GLN A 48 15.40 18.57 17.31
N GLU A 49 14.95 18.99 18.49
CA GLU A 49 14.58 18.10 19.59
C GLU A 49 13.43 17.17 19.18
N VAL A 50 12.35 17.71 18.60
CA VAL A 50 11.19 16.93 18.15
C VAL A 50 11.57 15.96 17.02
N ARG A 51 12.37 16.40 16.04
CA ARG A 51 12.86 15.54 14.95
C ARG A 51 13.75 14.41 15.47
N THR A 52 14.62 14.70 16.43
CA THR A 52 15.48 13.71 17.08
C THR A 52 14.66 12.69 17.85
N GLU A 53 13.63 13.12 18.60
CA GLU A 53 12.73 12.22 19.31
C GLU A 53 11.97 11.30 18.34
N ALA A 54 11.44 11.86 17.24
CA ALA A 54 10.76 11.08 16.21
C ALA A 54 11.70 10.04 15.56
N ALA A 55 12.96 10.41 15.26
CA ALA A 55 13.94 9.50 14.68
C ALA A 55 14.32 8.34 15.62
N LYS A 56 14.30 8.57 16.95
CA LYS A 56 14.57 7.54 17.97
C LYS A 56 13.42 6.54 18.12
N LYS A 57 12.19 6.93 17.78
CA LYS A 57 11.01 6.04 17.83
C LYS A 57 10.95 5.03 16.68
N VAL A 58 11.77 5.21 15.64
CA VAL A 58 11.81 4.33 14.47
C VAL A 58 12.38 2.96 14.84
N ASP A 59 11.56 1.93 14.70
CA ASP A 59 11.91 0.53 14.99
C ASP A 59 12.58 -0.12 13.78
N ARG A 60 13.92 -0.15 13.76
CA ARG A 60 14.73 -0.65 12.62
C ARG A 60 14.98 -2.15 12.62
N GLU A 61 14.72 -2.83 13.73
CA GLU A 61 15.00 -4.26 13.88
C GLU A 61 13.79 -5.13 13.52
N LEU A 62 12.61 -4.53 13.40
CA LEU A 62 11.40 -5.22 12.99
C LEU A 62 11.55 -5.83 11.58
N GLU A 63 11.41 -7.15 11.46
CA GLU A 63 11.34 -7.80 10.16
C GLU A 63 9.92 -7.65 9.59
N LEU A 64 9.85 -7.23 8.33
CA LEU A 64 8.59 -6.97 7.63
C LEU A 64 8.50 -7.82 6.37
N ASP A 65 7.29 -8.28 6.07
CA ASP A 65 6.98 -9.07 4.88
C ASP A 65 5.94 -8.30 4.05
N ILE A 66 6.43 -7.35 3.26
CA ILE A 66 5.60 -6.45 2.46
C ILE A 66 5.97 -6.60 0.99
N MET A 67 4.97 -6.90 0.16
CA MET A 67 5.12 -7.03 -1.28
C MET A 67 4.16 -6.09 -2.00
N GLY A 68 4.66 -5.42 -3.04
CA GLY A 68 3.85 -4.71 -4.02
C GLY A 68 4.09 -5.29 -5.40
N CYS A 69 3.03 -5.52 -6.17
CA CYS A 69 3.20 -5.85 -7.58
C CYS A 69 2.26 -5.05 -8.49
N ASP A 70 2.73 -4.84 -9.72
CA ASP A 70 1.96 -4.21 -10.77
C ASP A 70 2.31 -4.86 -12.12
N ILE A 71 1.37 -4.80 -13.07
CA ILE A 71 1.58 -5.29 -14.43
C ILE A 71 2.47 -4.32 -15.23
N ASP A 72 2.39 -3.02 -14.94
CA ASP A 72 3.20 -2.00 -15.61
C ASP A 72 4.58 -1.90 -14.96
N ALA A 73 5.61 -2.35 -15.69
CA ALA A 73 7.00 -2.26 -15.26
C ALA A 73 7.40 -0.82 -14.86
N ARG A 74 6.86 0.19 -15.53
CA ARG A 74 7.17 1.59 -15.24
C ARG A 74 6.65 1.99 -13.85
N MET A 75 5.46 1.52 -13.48
CA MET A 75 4.89 1.77 -12.17
C MET A 75 5.71 1.09 -11.07
N VAL A 76 6.19 -0.13 -11.31
CA VAL A 76 7.11 -0.84 -10.40
C VAL A 76 8.41 -0.06 -10.19
N GLU A 77 9.01 0.48 -11.25
CA GLU A 77 10.22 1.30 -11.11
C GLU A 77 9.95 2.61 -10.37
N ILE A 78 8.81 3.27 -10.61
CA ILE A 78 8.37 4.43 -9.83
C ILE A 78 8.18 4.05 -8.35
N ALA A 79 7.58 2.90 -8.05
CA ALA A 79 7.38 2.43 -6.69
C ALA A 79 8.70 2.20 -5.94
N LYS A 80 9.69 1.59 -6.60
CA LYS A 80 11.05 1.43 -6.05
C LYS A 80 11.70 2.78 -5.78
N ALA A 81 11.63 3.71 -6.73
CA ALA A 81 12.20 5.06 -6.56
C ALA A 81 11.53 5.82 -5.40
N ASN A 82 10.20 5.73 -5.28
CA ASN A 82 9.45 6.33 -4.17
C ASN A 82 9.83 5.72 -2.82
N ALA A 83 9.95 4.39 -2.74
CA ALA A 83 10.39 3.72 -1.51
C ALA A 83 11.83 4.09 -1.13
N GLN A 84 12.71 4.30 -2.11
CA GLN A 84 14.06 4.80 -1.87
C GLN A 84 14.04 6.24 -1.32
N ALA A 85 13.24 7.12 -1.92
CA ALA A 85 13.06 8.50 -1.44
C ALA A 85 12.48 8.54 -0.01
N ALA A 86 11.51 7.67 0.29
CA ALA A 86 10.94 7.49 1.62
C ALA A 86 11.91 6.82 2.61
N GLY A 87 12.96 6.14 2.12
CA GLY A 87 13.97 5.48 2.95
C GLY A 87 13.55 4.11 3.48
N VAL A 88 12.64 3.45 2.78
CA VAL A 88 12.03 2.15 3.16
C VAL A 88 12.21 1.08 2.09
N ALA A 89 13.06 1.32 1.07
CA ALA A 89 13.26 0.38 -0.04
C ALA A 89 13.73 -1.02 0.39
N GLY A 90 14.48 -1.13 1.49
CA GLY A 90 14.94 -2.42 2.02
C GLY A 90 13.83 -3.27 2.66
N ASP A 91 12.66 -2.68 2.94
CA ASP A 91 11.56 -3.33 3.65
C ASP A 91 10.47 -3.85 2.70
N ILE A 92 10.58 -3.59 1.40
CA ILE A 92 9.51 -3.84 0.42
C ILE A 92 10.05 -4.62 -0.77
N THR A 93 9.38 -5.71 -1.11
CA THR A 93 9.60 -6.42 -2.37
C THR A 93 8.66 -5.89 -3.44
N PHE A 94 9.17 -5.11 -4.39
CA PHE A 94 8.42 -4.71 -5.58
C PHE A 94 8.70 -5.62 -6.77
N LYS A 95 7.64 -6.12 -7.41
CA LYS A 95 7.75 -7.05 -8.55
C LYS A 95 6.80 -6.68 -9.68
N GLN A 96 7.29 -6.74 -10.93
CA GLN A 96 6.40 -6.77 -12.07
C GLN A 96 5.71 -8.12 -12.14
N MET A 97 4.39 -8.13 -11.95
CA MET A 97 3.59 -9.36 -11.90
C MET A 97 2.14 -9.02 -12.14
N ARG A 98 1.44 -9.90 -12.87
CA ARG A 98 0.00 -9.77 -13.04
C ARG A 98 -0.71 -10.40 -11.85
N VAL A 99 -1.89 -9.88 -11.50
CA VAL A 99 -2.70 -10.40 -10.38
C VAL A 99 -2.98 -11.90 -10.52
N GLN A 100 -3.22 -12.38 -11.75
CA GLN A 100 -3.55 -13.78 -12.06
C GLN A 100 -2.42 -14.75 -11.69
N ASP A 101 -1.19 -14.25 -11.61
CA ASP A 101 0.01 -15.04 -11.30
C ASP A 101 0.34 -15.01 -9.80
N LEU A 102 -0.38 -14.21 -8.99
CA LEU A 102 -0.14 -14.13 -7.54
C LEU A 102 -0.47 -15.47 -6.88
N ARG A 103 0.52 -16.05 -6.21
CA ARG A 103 0.37 -17.24 -5.36
C ARG A 103 1.12 -17.02 -4.06
N SER A 104 0.59 -17.56 -2.97
CA SER A 104 1.24 -17.54 -1.65
C SER A 104 0.83 -18.79 -0.87
N ASP A 105 1.80 -19.42 -0.24
CA ASP A 105 1.64 -20.51 0.73
C ASP A 105 1.56 -20.00 2.18
N LYS A 106 1.83 -18.71 2.40
CA LYS A 106 1.75 -18.06 3.71
C LYS A 106 0.30 -17.95 4.20
N ILE A 107 0.12 -17.89 5.51
CA ILE A 107 -1.19 -17.78 6.17
C ILE A 107 -1.33 -16.46 6.94
N ASN A 108 -2.56 -16.08 7.26
CA ASN A 108 -2.88 -14.92 8.11
C ASN A 108 -2.37 -13.56 7.59
N GLY A 109 -2.19 -13.42 6.28
CA GLY A 109 -1.77 -12.16 5.66
C GLY A 109 -2.90 -11.17 5.41
N VAL A 110 -2.54 -10.02 4.86
CA VAL A 110 -3.44 -8.94 4.47
C VAL A 110 -3.21 -8.59 2.99
N ILE A 111 -4.27 -8.60 2.20
CA ILE A 111 -4.29 -7.99 0.88
C ILE A 111 -4.96 -6.62 1.01
N ILE A 112 -4.29 -5.58 0.51
CA ILE A 112 -4.88 -4.24 0.34
C ILE A 112 -4.63 -3.78 -1.09
N SER A 113 -5.66 -3.29 -1.78
CA SER A 113 -5.57 -2.98 -3.20
C SER A 113 -6.47 -1.81 -3.55
N ASN A 114 -5.97 -0.92 -4.40
CA ASN A 114 -6.77 0.10 -5.10
C ASN A 114 -6.68 -0.19 -6.60
N PRO A 115 -7.40 -1.22 -7.10
CA PRO A 115 -7.33 -1.59 -8.49
C PRO A 115 -7.91 -0.46 -9.37
N PRO A 116 -7.58 -0.45 -10.67
CA PRO A 116 -8.23 0.47 -11.60
C PRO A 116 -9.77 0.36 -11.52
N TYR A 117 -10.45 1.50 -11.70
CA TYR A 117 -11.91 1.62 -11.68
C TYR A 117 -12.42 2.38 -12.92
N GLY A 118 -13.63 2.03 -13.36
CA GLY A 118 -14.15 2.25 -14.72
C GLY A 118 -14.20 3.70 -15.24
N GLU A 119 -14.29 4.72 -14.39
CA GLU A 119 -14.34 6.11 -14.89
C GLU A 119 -13.02 6.60 -15.50
N ARG A 120 -11.88 5.98 -15.14
CA ARG A 120 -10.54 6.37 -15.64
C ARG A 120 -10.04 5.53 -16.81
N LEU A 121 -10.74 4.44 -17.15
CA LEU A 121 -10.37 3.52 -18.23
C LEU A 121 -11.59 3.35 -19.12
N SER A 122 -11.49 3.69 -20.40
CA SER A 122 -12.54 3.48 -21.42
C SER A 122 -12.87 1.99 -21.69
N ASP A 123 -12.55 1.08 -20.75
CA ASP A 123 -12.63 -0.37 -20.89
C ASP A 123 -13.25 -1.01 -19.63
N ASP A 124 -14.56 -0.83 -19.47
CA ASP A 124 -15.38 -1.47 -18.44
C ASP A 124 -15.29 -3.00 -18.47
N ALA A 125 -15.03 -3.59 -19.64
CA ALA A 125 -14.89 -5.03 -19.81
C ALA A 125 -13.57 -5.52 -19.19
N GLY A 126 -12.47 -4.82 -19.43
CA GLY A 126 -11.18 -5.09 -18.80
C GLY A 126 -11.23 -5.02 -17.28
N VAL A 127 -11.88 -3.98 -16.72
CA VAL A 127 -12.06 -3.82 -15.26
C VAL A 127 -12.90 -4.96 -14.68
N THR A 128 -14.00 -5.32 -15.34
CA THR A 128 -14.88 -6.41 -14.89
C THR A 128 -14.13 -7.74 -14.88
N LYS A 129 -13.33 -8.01 -15.92
CA LYS A 129 -12.49 -9.21 -15.98
C LYS A 129 -11.45 -9.24 -14.85
N LEU A 130 -10.78 -8.11 -14.59
CA LEU A 130 -9.81 -8.01 -13.50
C LEU A 130 -10.44 -8.34 -12.14
N TYR A 131 -11.64 -7.82 -11.85
CA TYR A 131 -12.31 -8.10 -10.58
C TYR A 131 -12.69 -9.57 -10.42
N ALA A 132 -13.17 -10.21 -11.49
CA ALA A 132 -13.45 -11.64 -11.47
C ALA A 132 -12.16 -12.48 -11.24
N GLU A 133 -11.06 -12.10 -11.90
CA GLU A 133 -9.76 -12.74 -11.71
C GLU A 133 -9.21 -12.54 -10.30
N MET A 134 -9.34 -11.34 -9.72
CA MET A 134 -9.00 -11.08 -8.32
C MET A 134 -9.76 -12.02 -7.39
N GLY A 135 -11.08 -12.15 -7.59
CA GLY A 135 -11.92 -13.07 -6.81
C GLY A 135 -11.42 -14.52 -6.88
N GLN A 136 -11.13 -15.01 -8.08
CA GLN A 136 -10.61 -16.37 -8.30
C GLN A 136 -9.24 -16.58 -7.66
N VAL A 137 -8.31 -15.64 -7.83
CA VAL A 137 -6.94 -15.75 -7.31
C VAL A 137 -6.90 -15.64 -5.79
N PHE A 138 -7.75 -14.79 -5.19
CA PHE A 138 -7.76 -14.59 -3.75
C PHE A 138 -8.63 -15.60 -3.01
N ALA A 139 -9.51 -16.34 -3.72
CA ALA A 139 -10.38 -17.34 -3.13
C ALA A 139 -9.63 -18.43 -2.33
N PRO A 140 -8.48 -18.97 -2.75
CA PRO A 140 -7.71 -19.95 -1.96
C PRO A 140 -7.09 -19.36 -0.67
N LEU A 141 -6.91 -18.04 -0.59
CA LEU A 141 -6.30 -17.35 0.54
C LEU A 141 -7.30 -17.16 1.69
N LYS A 142 -7.82 -18.27 2.24
CA LYS A 142 -8.93 -18.28 3.22
C LYS A 142 -8.60 -17.58 4.54
N THR A 143 -7.35 -17.65 4.98
CA THR A 143 -6.88 -17.03 6.23
C THR A 143 -6.52 -15.56 6.07
N TRP A 144 -6.52 -15.04 4.84
CA TRP A 144 -6.11 -13.68 4.55
C TRP A 144 -7.28 -12.70 4.65
N SER A 145 -7.03 -11.56 5.29
CA SER A 145 -7.94 -10.41 5.21
C SER A 145 -7.76 -9.67 3.89
N LYS A 146 -8.83 -9.18 3.28
CA LYS A 146 -8.82 -8.60 1.93
C LYS A 146 -9.56 -7.27 1.94
N PHE A 147 -8.88 -6.19 1.58
CA PHE A 147 -9.40 -4.82 1.57
C PHE A 147 -9.23 -4.23 0.18
N ILE A 148 -10.34 -4.02 -0.52
CA ILE A 148 -10.33 -3.53 -1.90
C ILE A 148 -11.03 -2.17 -1.94
N LEU A 149 -10.34 -1.15 -2.45
CA LEU A 149 -10.85 0.20 -2.64
C LEU A 149 -11.22 0.39 -4.11
N THR A 150 -12.48 0.68 -4.40
CA THR A 150 -12.95 0.97 -5.76
C THR A 150 -14.19 1.86 -5.71
N SER A 151 -14.45 2.59 -6.78
CA SER A 151 -15.70 3.33 -6.97
C SER A 151 -16.81 2.48 -7.62
N ASP A 152 -16.50 1.26 -8.08
CA ASP A 152 -17.48 0.38 -8.71
C ASP A 152 -18.45 -0.22 -7.67
N GLU A 153 -19.69 0.26 -7.68
CA GLU A 153 -20.71 -0.20 -6.75
C GLU A 153 -21.07 -1.68 -6.94
N ALA A 154 -20.84 -2.24 -8.14
CA ALA A 154 -21.08 -3.63 -8.49
C ALA A 154 -19.87 -4.55 -8.21
N PHE A 155 -18.83 -4.05 -7.53
CA PHE A 155 -17.60 -4.80 -7.25
C PHE A 155 -17.86 -6.19 -6.65
N GLU A 156 -18.69 -6.32 -5.62
CA GLU A 156 -18.93 -7.60 -4.92
C GLU A 156 -19.51 -8.67 -5.85
N SER A 157 -20.38 -8.25 -6.78
CA SER A 157 -20.95 -9.16 -7.80
C SER A 157 -19.89 -9.58 -8.81
N LYS A 158 -19.02 -8.67 -9.26
CA LYS A 158 -17.94 -8.95 -10.22
C LYS A 158 -16.81 -9.78 -9.60
N TYR A 159 -16.49 -9.51 -8.34
CA TYR A 159 -15.51 -10.22 -7.53
C TYR A 159 -15.99 -11.61 -7.10
N GLY A 160 -17.31 -11.84 -7.03
CA GLY A 160 -17.91 -13.14 -6.73
C GLY A 160 -18.00 -13.48 -5.24
N SER A 161 -17.92 -12.47 -4.36
CA SER A 161 -18.06 -12.65 -2.91
C SER A 161 -18.54 -11.34 -2.26
N GLN A 162 -19.44 -11.45 -1.28
CA GLN A 162 -19.88 -10.31 -0.48
C GLN A 162 -18.83 -9.93 0.56
N ALA A 163 -18.67 -8.63 0.80
CA ALA A 163 -17.76 -8.11 1.80
C ALA A 163 -18.37 -8.23 3.20
N ASP A 164 -17.55 -8.62 4.18
CA ASP A 164 -17.95 -8.60 5.60
C ASP A 164 -18.30 -7.18 6.07
N LYS A 165 -17.70 -6.16 5.45
CA LYS A 165 -17.94 -4.75 5.75
C LYS A 165 -17.65 -3.84 4.56
N LYS A 166 -18.56 -2.90 4.29
CA LYS A 166 -18.37 -1.80 3.33
C LYS A 166 -18.29 -0.46 4.06
N ARG A 167 -17.31 0.37 3.72
CA ARG A 167 -17.15 1.73 4.27
C ARG A 167 -17.01 2.71 3.12
N LYS A 168 -17.81 3.77 3.13
CA LYS A 168 -17.72 4.86 2.16
C LYS A 168 -16.54 5.75 2.50
N LEU A 169 -15.70 6.03 1.51
CA LEU A 169 -14.54 6.91 1.57
C LEU A 169 -14.60 7.92 0.42
N TYR A 170 -13.71 8.91 0.45
CA TYR A 170 -13.53 9.90 -0.62
C TYR A 170 -12.06 9.87 -1.04
N SER A 171 -11.82 9.89 -2.35
CA SER A 171 -10.48 9.90 -2.96
C SER A 171 -10.33 11.10 -3.89
#